data_AF-A0A0F9TXH2-F1
#
_entry.id   AF-A0A0F9TXH2-F1
#
_cell.length_a   1.000
_cell.length_b   1.000
_cell.length_c   1.000
_cell.angle_alpha   90.00
_cell.angle_beta   90.00
_cell.angle_gamma   90.00
#
_symmetry.space_group_name_H-M   'P 1'
#
loop_
_entity.id
_entity.type
_entity.pdbx_description
1 polymer ?
#
loop_
_entity_poly.entity_id
_entity_poly.type
_entity_poly.pdbx_seq_one_letter_code
_entity_poly.pdbx_strand_id
1 'polypeptide(L)'
;MDKELLATRKYKAGYEVRTEKHLVGDDKQEVIIKSAFTPSGDYLGDPRTARYLIRRKGIKPEKAKPSHNVCSIGFCEAEQKWYGWSHRAIYGFRVGDTVTKGDCTASSGLTAEYLKEYPGQDGSLPIGFTARTIEDARRMAVAFAASVS
;
A
#
# COMPACT_ATOMS: atom_id res chain seq x y z
N MET A 1 23.08 5.28 -3.00
CA MET A 1 22.91 3.82 -3.01
C MET A 1 23.30 3.33 -4.37
N ASP A 2 24.42 2.62 -4.45
CA ASP A 2 24.82 1.92 -5.67
C ASP A 2 23.94 0.68 -5.80
N LYS A 3 23.05 0.70 -6.81
CA LYS A 3 22.21 -0.45 -7.14
C LYS A 3 22.42 -0.83 -8.59
N GLU A 4 22.56 -2.14 -8.82
CA GLU A 4 22.73 -2.72 -10.14
C GLU A 4 21.55 -3.65 -10.42
N LEU A 5 20.83 -3.42 -11.52
CA LEU A 5 19.74 -4.29 -11.95
C LEU A 5 20.32 -5.53 -12.63
N LEU A 6 20.20 -6.69 -11.98
CA LEU A 6 20.72 -7.96 -12.50
C LEU A 6 19.75 -8.66 -13.46
N ALA A 7 18.46 -8.64 -13.13
CA ALA A 7 17.44 -9.32 -13.94
C ALA A 7 16.04 -8.75 -13.71
N THR A 8 15.19 -8.80 -14.75
CA THR A 8 13.75 -8.48 -14.66
C THR A 8 12.93 -9.64 -15.20
N ARG A 9 11.95 -10.10 -14.42
CA ARG A 9 10.98 -11.12 -14.82
C ARG A 9 9.57 -10.55 -14.81
N LYS A 10 8.95 -10.46 -15.98
CA LYS A 10 7.56 -10.02 -16.15
C LYS A 10 6.59 -11.19 -16.00
N TYR A 11 5.50 -11.00 -15.27
CA TYR A 11 4.44 -11.99 -15.10
C TYR A 11 3.19 -11.57 -15.85
N LYS A 12 2.52 -12.53 -16.50
CA LYS A 12 1.22 -12.32 -17.18
C LYS A 12 0.13 -11.77 -16.24
N ALA A 13 0.31 -11.94 -14.93
CA ALA A 13 -0.57 -11.40 -13.90
C ALA A 13 -0.50 -9.87 -13.76
N GLY A 14 0.40 -9.16 -14.44
CA GLY A 14 0.45 -7.69 -14.43
C GLY A 14 1.39 -7.09 -13.39
N TYR A 15 2.50 -7.78 -13.08
CA TYR A 15 3.60 -7.25 -12.29
C TYR A 15 4.94 -7.81 -12.79
N GLU A 16 6.03 -7.15 -12.40
CA GLU A 16 7.38 -7.62 -12.68
C GLU A 16 8.19 -7.76 -11.38
N VAL A 17 9.14 -8.69 -11.38
CA VAL A 17 10.10 -8.87 -10.29
C VAL A 17 11.47 -8.48 -10.80
N ARG A 18 12.10 -7.51 -10.14
CA ARG A 18 13.46 -7.08 -10.38
C ARG A 18 14.37 -7.72 -9.34
N THR A 19 15.49 -8.26 -9.80
CA THR A 19 16.58 -8.74 -8.96
C THR A 19 17.68 -7.68 -9.02
N GLU A 20 17.98 -7.05 -7.91
CA GLU A 20 18.92 -5.94 -7.81
C GLU A 20 20.06 -6.31 -6.86
N LYS A 21 21.29 -5.97 -7.20
CA LYS A 21 22.44 -5.99 -6.30
C LYS A 21 22.55 -4.64 -5.62
N HIS A 22 22.57 -4.61 -4.30
CA HIS A 22 22.73 -3.41 -3.48
C HIS A 22 24.05 -3.51 -2.72
N LEU A 23 24.81 -2.43 -2.68
CA LEU A 23 25.95 -2.28 -1.76
C LEU A 23 25.44 -1.63 -0.48
N VAL A 24 25.53 -2.35 0.65
CA VAL A 24 24.98 -1.92 1.93
C VAL A 24 26.10 -1.81 2.97
N GLY A 25 26.03 -0.77 3.80
CA GLY A 25 27.01 -0.50 4.85
C GLY A 25 28.32 0.11 4.33
N ASP A 26 29.17 0.52 5.26
CA ASP A 26 30.46 1.16 4.96
C ASP A 26 31.43 0.19 4.27
N ASP A 27 31.32 -1.10 4.59
CA ASP A 27 32.10 -2.19 3.98
C ASP A 27 31.60 -2.61 2.58
N LYS A 28 30.57 -1.94 2.06
CA LYS A 28 29.96 -2.21 0.74
C LYS A 28 29.60 -3.69 0.55
N GLN A 29 28.97 -4.29 1.56
CA GLN A 29 28.53 -5.68 1.46
C GLN A 29 27.48 -5.82 0.35
N GLU A 30 27.68 -6.81 -0.53
CA GLU A 30 26.74 -7.07 -1.62
C GLU A 30 25.53 -7.85 -1.12
N VAL A 31 24.33 -7.30 -1.35
CA VAL A 31 23.05 -7.96 -1.04
C VAL A 31 22.21 -8.04 -2.30
N ILE A 32 21.72 -9.25 -2.62
CA ILE A 32 20.79 -9.46 -3.73
C ILE A 32 19.36 -9.34 -3.19
N ILE A 33 18.63 -8.34 -3.68
CA ILE A 33 17.25 -8.05 -3.29
C ILE A 33 16.33 -8.40 -4.47
N LYS A 34 15.20 -9.04 -4.16
CA LYS A 34 14.11 -9.25 -5.12
C LYS A 34 12.92 -8.40 -4.72
N SER A 35 12.53 -7.51 -5.63
CA SER A 35 11.49 -6.53 -5.42
C SER A 35 10.46 -6.63 -6.54
N ALA A 36 9.18 -6.50 -6.21
CA ALA A 36 8.09 -6.52 -7.16
C ALA A 36 7.60 -5.12 -7.49
N PHE A 37 7.23 -4.89 -8.74
CA PHE A 37 6.79 -3.60 -9.26
C PHE A 37 5.60 -3.76 -10.20
N THR A 38 4.77 -2.73 -10.29
CA THR A 38 3.80 -2.59 -11.39
C THR A 38 4.54 -2.39 -12.73
N PRO A 39 3.88 -2.59 -13.88
CA PRO A 39 4.48 -2.28 -15.18
C PRO A 39 4.87 -0.80 -15.35
N SER A 40 4.23 0.11 -14.62
CA SER A 40 4.59 1.54 -14.54
C SER A 40 5.79 1.82 -13.63
N GLY A 41 6.28 0.82 -12.88
CA GLY A 41 7.45 0.94 -12.02
C GLY A 41 7.15 1.29 -10.56
N ASP A 42 5.89 1.27 -10.13
CA ASP A 42 5.51 1.51 -8.73
C ASP A 42 5.81 0.27 -7.87
N TYR A 43 6.38 0.47 -6.67
CA TYR A 43 6.83 -0.63 -5.82
C TYR A 43 5.65 -1.36 -5.15
N LEU A 44 5.66 -2.70 -5.21
CA LEU A 44 4.62 -3.58 -4.67
C LEU A 44 5.04 -4.34 -3.40
N GLY A 45 6.30 -4.19 -2.96
CA GLY A 45 6.88 -5.03 -1.92
C GLY A 45 7.67 -6.20 -2.48
N ASP A 46 7.74 -7.29 -1.74
CA ASP A 46 8.43 -8.51 -2.16
C ASP A 46 7.57 -9.36 -3.15
N PRO A 47 8.18 -10.31 -3.88
CA PRO A 47 7.47 -11.15 -4.84
C PRO A 47 6.31 -11.98 -4.27
N ARG A 48 6.36 -12.37 -2.98
CA ARG A 48 5.27 -13.12 -2.34
C ARG A 48 4.07 -12.20 -2.09
N THR A 49 4.33 -10.98 -1.62
CA THR A 49 3.30 -9.95 -1.45
C THR A 49 2.62 -9.63 -2.77
N ALA A 50 3.37 -9.34 -3.84
CA ALA A 50 2.79 -9.06 -5.15
C ALA A 50 1.96 -10.23 -5.69
N ARG A 51 2.44 -11.48 -5.54
CA ARG A 51 1.67 -12.67 -5.92
C ARG A 51 0.38 -12.80 -5.10
N TYR A 52 0.41 -12.50 -3.81
CA TYR A 52 -0.77 -12.57 -2.95
C TYR A 52 -1.81 -11.52 -3.35
N LEU A 53 -1.41 -10.25 -3.46
CA LEU A 53 -2.30 -9.15 -3.82
C LEU A 53 -2.93 -9.37 -5.21
N ILE A 54 -2.11 -9.61 -6.22
CA ILE A 54 -2.58 -9.60 -7.60
C ILE A 54 -3.19 -10.95 -7.99
N ARG A 55 -2.43 -12.04 -7.82
CA ARG A 55 -2.85 -13.36 -8.33
C ARG A 55 -3.85 -14.04 -7.41
N ARG A 56 -3.69 -13.95 -6.09
CA ARG A 56 -4.57 -14.65 -5.13
C ARG A 56 -5.81 -13.84 -4.77
N LYS A 57 -5.68 -12.53 -4.62
CA LYS A 57 -6.77 -11.64 -4.22
C LYS A 57 -7.44 -10.89 -5.39
N GLY A 58 -6.82 -10.85 -6.57
CA GLY A 58 -7.37 -10.11 -7.71
C GLY A 58 -7.35 -8.59 -7.52
N ILE A 59 -6.50 -8.09 -6.61
CA ILE A 59 -6.35 -6.66 -6.34
C ILE A 59 -5.49 -6.04 -7.43
N LYS A 60 -5.94 -4.91 -7.98
CA LYS A 60 -5.16 -4.03 -8.87
C LYS A 60 -4.46 -2.97 -8.02
N PRO A 61 -3.15 -3.09 -7.75
CA PRO A 61 -2.47 -2.20 -6.82
C PRO A 61 -2.21 -0.82 -7.41
N GLU A 62 -2.26 0.19 -6.55
CA GLU A 62 -1.98 1.57 -6.86
C GLU A 62 -1.39 2.29 -5.63
N LYS A 63 -0.85 3.49 -5.89
CA LYS A 63 -0.36 4.36 -4.83
C LYS A 63 -1.53 5.09 -4.18
N ALA A 64 -1.53 5.16 -2.85
CA ALA A 64 -2.52 5.95 -2.11
C ALA A 64 -2.44 7.45 -2.43
N LYS A 65 -1.24 7.95 -2.75
CA LYS A 65 -1.00 9.32 -3.25
C LYS A 65 -0.01 9.29 -4.41
N PRO A 66 -0.14 10.18 -5.40
CA PRO A 66 0.78 10.22 -6.55
C PRO A 66 2.26 10.38 -6.16
N SER A 67 2.53 11.12 -5.07
CA SER A 67 3.87 11.38 -4.54
C SER A 67 4.52 10.18 -3.84
N HIS A 68 3.77 9.12 -3.54
CA HIS A 68 4.34 7.92 -2.92
C HIS A 68 5.19 7.14 -3.92
N ASN A 69 6.08 6.30 -3.38
CA ASN A 69 6.89 5.37 -4.17
C ASN A 69 6.39 3.92 -4.07
N VAL A 70 5.41 3.67 -3.21
CA VAL A 70 4.91 2.34 -2.85
C VAL A 70 3.41 2.28 -3.07
N CYS A 71 2.94 1.20 -3.69
CA CYS A 71 1.53 0.85 -3.75
C CYS A 71 1.06 0.34 -2.38
N SER A 72 -0.01 0.95 -1.87
CA SER A 72 -0.56 0.63 -0.55
C SER A 72 -2.08 0.51 -0.55
N ILE A 73 -2.73 0.72 -1.71
CA ILE A 73 -4.16 0.47 -1.89
C ILE A 73 -4.42 -0.18 -3.25
N GLY A 74 -5.60 -0.75 -3.44
CA GLY A 74 -5.98 -1.32 -4.73
C GLY A 74 -7.40 -1.86 -4.78
N PHE A 75 -7.99 -1.84 -5.97
CA PHE A 75 -9.36 -2.29 -6.18
C PHE A 75 -9.43 -3.76 -6.57
N CYS A 76 -10.34 -4.51 -5.96
CA CYS A 76 -10.69 -5.87 -6.36
C CYS A 76 -12.10 -5.86 -6.98
N GLU A 77 -12.16 -5.99 -8.30
CA GLU A 77 -13.41 -5.97 -9.07
C GLU A 77 -14.36 -7.10 -8.66
N ALA A 78 -13.83 -8.30 -8.44
CA ALA A 78 -14.66 -9.47 -8.10
C ALA A 78 -15.37 -9.31 -6.74
N GLU A 79 -14.75 -8.58 -5.81
CA GLU A 79 -15.32 -8.34 -4.48
C GLU A 79 -16.02 -6.98 -4.35
N GLN A 80 -15.90 -6.10 -5.35
CA GLN A 80 -16.31 -4.70 -5.28
C GLN A 80 -15.78 -4.00 -4.01
N LYS A 81 -14.48 -4.22 -3.73
CA LYS A 81 -13.78 -3.70 -2.54
C LYS A 81 -12.51 -2.94 -2.89
N TRP A 82 -12.27 -1.88 -2.12
CA TRP A 82 -10.98 -1.24 -2.03
C TRP A 82 -10.19 -1.80 -0.87
N TYR A 83 -9.00 -2.29 -1.16
CA TYR A 83 -8.07 -2.80 -0.17
C TYR A 83 -7.02 -1.75 0.17
N GLY A 84 -6.69 -1.62 1.46
CA GLY A 84 -5.52 -0.91 1.95
C GLY A 84 -4.59 -1.86 2.69
N TRP A 85 -3.28 -1.67 2.58
CA TRP A 85 -2.30 -2.52 3.25
C TRP A 85 -0.99 -1.80 3.59
N SER A 86 -0.24 -2.43 4.49
CA SER A 86 1.17 -2.18 4.75
C SER A 86 1.91 -3.51 4.98
N HIS A 87 3.13 -3.44 5.52
CA HIS A 87 3.85 -4.61 6.01
C HIS A 87 3.16 -5.29 7.21
N ARG A 88 2.27 -4.58 7.93
CA ARG A 88 1.62 -5.07 9.16
C ARG A 88 0.27 -5.73 8.92
N ALA A 89 -0.53 -5.16 8.01
CA ALA A 89 -1.93 -5.56 7.85
C ALA A 89 -2.46 -5.30 6.44
N ILE A 90 -3.56 -5.97 6.10
CA ILE A 90 -4.37 -5.74 4.90
C ILE A 90 -5.85 -5.85 5.25
N TYR A 91 -6.66 -4.91 4.78
CA TYR A 91 -8.11 -4.92 4.96
C TYR A 91 -8.83 -4.38 3.74
N GLY A 92 -10.05 -4.87 3.48
CA GLY A 92 -10.86 -4.50 2.32
C GLY A 92 -12.18 -3.85 2.74
N PHE A 93 -12.49 -2.72 2.13
CA PHE A 93 -13.67 -1.90 2.38
C PHE A 93 -14.60 -1.92 1.16
N ARG A 94 -15.90 -1.97 1.40
CA ARG A 94 -16.98 -1.90 0.39
C ARG A 94 -17.98 -0.81 0.73
N VAL A 95 -18.85 -0.52 -0.23
CA VAL A 95 -20.05 0.31 0.02
C VAL A 95 -20.87 -0.31 1.16
N GLY A 96 -21.27 0.54 2.11
CA GLY A 96 -22.01 0.18 3.32
C GLY A 96 -21.15 0.01 4.57
N ASP A 97 -19.83 -0.06 4.46
CA ASP A 97 -18.95 -0.13 5.64
C ASP A 97 -18.93 1.22 6.38
N THR A 98 -18.90 1.17 7.72
CA THR A 98 -18.96 2.35 8.59
C THR A 98 -17.78 2.38 9.55
N VAL A 99 -17.15 3.55 9.69
CA VAL A 99 -16.07 3.78 10.65
C VAL A 99 -16.62 3.81 12.07
N THR A 100 -16.06 2.97 12.94
CA THR A 100 -16.41 2.88 14.35
C THR A 100 -15.24 3.29 15.25
N LYS A 101 -15.52 3.53 16.53
CA LYS A 101 -14.48 3.91 17.50
C LYS A 101 -13.50 2.74 17.67
N GLY A 102 -12.22 3.02 17.45
CA GLY A 102 -11.14 2.03 17.57
C GLY A 102 -10.68 1.44 16.23
N ASP A 103 -11.41 1.70 15.14
CA ASP A 103 -10.96 1.31 13.80
C ASP A 103 -9.68 2.06 13.43
N CYS A 104 -8.78 1.39 12.72
CA CYS A 104 -7.55 2.01 12.24
C CYS A 104 -7.85 3.20 11.30
N THR A 105 -8.96 3.18 10.56
CA THR A 105 -9.40 4.32 9.73
C THR A 105 -9.79 5.56 10.55
N ALA A 106 -10.08 5.42 11.84
CA ALA A 106 -10.42 6.52 12.75
C ALA A 106 -9.18 7.15 13.41
N SER A 107 -7.98 6.73 13.04
CA SER A 107 -6.71 7.28 13.54
C SER A 107 -5.73 7.47 12.38
N SER A 108 -4.94 8.54 12.40
CA SER A 108 -3.89 8.75 11.40
C SER A 108 -2.65 7.89 11.65
N GLY A 109 -2.52 7.28 12.83
CA GLY A 109 -1.29 6.61 13.29
C GLY A 109 -0.18 7.58 13.75
N LEU A 110 -0.44 8.90 13.73
CA LEU A 110 0.48 9.94 14.17
C LEU A 110 0.19 10.37 15.62
N THR A 111 1.19 10.89 16.31
CA THR A 111 1.00 11.42 17.67
C THR A 111 0.27 12.77 17.64
N ALA A 112 -0.39 13.11 18.75
CA ALA A 112 -1.12 14.37 18.86
C ALA A 112 -0.19 15.60 18.74
N GLU A 113 1.05 15.48 19.23
CA GLU A 113 2.08 16.52 19.13
C GLU A 113 2.45 16.78 17.67
N TYR A 114 2.67 15.72 16.89
CA TYR A 114 2.98 15.85 15.47
C TYR A 114 1.83 16.47 14.68
N LEU A 115 0.59 16.07 14.96
CA LEU A 115 -0.59 16.64 14.29
C LEU A 115 -0.84 18.10 14.66
N LYS A 116 -0.44 18.54 15.86
CA LYS A 116 -0.51 19.95 16.26
C LYS A 116 0.40 20.82 15.38
N GLU A 117 1.57 20.31 15.01
CA GLU A 117 2.52 20.99 14.12
C GLU A 117 2.13 20.83 12.64
N TYR A 118 1.51 19.70 12.27
CA TYR A 118 1.16 19.37 10.88
C TYR A 118 -0.29 18.88 10.73
N PRO A 119 -1.31 19.73 10.98
CA PRO A 119 -2.71 19.31 11.02
C PRO A 119 -3.22 18.78 9.67
N GLY A 120 -2.65 19.22 8.55
CA GLY A 120 -3.00 18.74 7.20
C GLY A 120 -2.56 17.30 6.88
N GLN A 121 -1.84 16.64 7.80
CA GLN A 121 -1.42 15.24 7.64
C GLN A 121 -2.38 14.24 8.28
N ASP A 122 -3.44 14.71 8.95
CA ASP A 122 -4.47 13.81 9.47
C ASP A 122 -5.26 13.16 8.32
N GLY A 123 -5.00 11.88 8.09
CA GLY A 123 -5.72 11.05 7.12
C GLY A 123 -6.90 10.27 7.71
N SER A 124 -7.25 10.49 8.98
CA SER A 124 -8.33 9.77 9.65
C SER A 124 -9.71 10.15 9.11
N LEU A 125 -10.66 9.23 9.24
CA LEU A 125 -12.06 9.43 8.91
C LEU A 125 -12.88 9.57 10.21
N PRO A 126 -13.91 10.44 10.21
CA PRO A 126 -14.73 10.62 11.41
C PRO A 126 -15.52 9.35 11.73
N ILE A 127 -15.72 9.09 13.02
CA ILE A 127 -16.61 8.03 13.49
C ILE A 127 -18.01 8.25 12.91
N GLY A 128 -18.61 7.20 12.36
CA GLY A 128 -19.89 7.25 11.66
C GLY A 128 -19.76 7.53 10.15
N PHE A 129 -18.56 7.80 9.62
CA PHE A 129 -18.34 7.85 8.18
C PHE A 129 -18.74 6.52 7.56
N THR A 130 -19.72 6.55 6.65
CA THR A 130 -20.23 5.36 5.95
C THR A 130 -19.86 5.47 4.48
N ALA A 131 -19.27 4.43 3.92
CA ALA A 131 -18.97 4.38 2.49
C ALA A 131 -20.26 4.29 1.68
N ARG A 132 -20.69 5.40 1.06
CA ARG A 132 -21.89 5.43 0.22
C ARG A 132 -21.58 5.11 -1.24
N THR A 133 -20.33 5.29 -1.63
CA THR A 133 -19.82 5.07 -2.98
C THR A 133 -18.55 4.23 -2.97
N ILE A 134 -18.16 3.72 -4.14
CA ILE A 134 -16.90 2.99 -4.28
C ILE A 134 -15.69 3.88 -3.97
N GLU A 135 -15.80 5.18 -4.22
CA GLU A 135 -14.76 6.16 -3.90
C GLU A 135 -14.69 6.42 -2.39
N ASP A 136 -15.81 6.35 -1.67
CA ASP A 136 -15.77 6.39 -0.20
C ASP A 136 -15.07 5.16 0.37
N ALA A 137 -15.29 3.97 -0.21
CA ALA A 137 -14.55 2.77 0.15
C ALA A 137 -13.04 2.92 -0.14
N ARG A 138 -12.67 3.60 -1.25
CA ARG A 138 -11.28 3.95 -1.53
C ARG A 138 -10.70 4.86 -0.45
N ARG A 139 -11.44 5.88 -0.02
CA ARG A 139 -11.02 6.79 1.07
C ARG A 139 -10.77 6.01 2.37
N MET A 140 -11.59 5.01 2.68
CA MET A 140 -11.36 4.12 3.83
C MET A 140 -10.08 3.31 3.66
N ALA A 141 -9.82 2.74 2.48
CA ALA A 141 -8.58 2.03 2.19
C ALA A 141 -7.33 2.92 2.32
N VAL A 142 -7.40 4.18 1.88
CA VAL A 142 -6.33 5.19 2.04
C VAL A 142 -6.07 5.48 3.52
N ALA A 143 -7.13 5.76 4.29
CA ALA A 143 -7.02 6.05 5.72
C ALA A 143 -6.43 4.86 6.48
N PHE A 144 -6.92 3.65 6.18
CA PHE A 144 -6.39 2.42 6.75
C PHE A 144 -4.91 2.26 6.43
N ALA A 145 -4.53 2.33 5.15
CA ALA A 145 -3.13 2.17 4.73
C ALA A 145 -2.21 3.18 5.43
N ALA A 146 -2.63 4.45 5.57
CA ALA A 146 -1.88 5.47 6.29
C ALA A 146 -1.69 5.12 7.77
N SER A 147 -2.76 4.71 8.45
CA SER A 147 -2.73 4.37 9.89
C SER A 147 -1.85 3.16 10.24
N VAL A 148 -1.68 2.23 9.30
CA VAL A 148 -0.90 1.00 9.50
C VAL A 148 0.46 1.03 8.79
N SER A 149 0.83 2.14 8.15
CA SER A 149 2.15 2.32 7.54
C SER A 149 3.27 2.50 8.55
#